data_AF-A0A1X3P9L8-F1
#
_entry.id   AF-A0A1X3P9L8-F1
#
_cell.length_a   1.000
_cell.length_b   1.000
_cell.length_c   1.000
_cell.angle_alpha   90.00
_cell.angle_beta   90.00
_cell.angle_gamma   90.00
#
_symmetry.space_group_name_H-M   'P 1'
#
loop_
_entity.id
_entity.type
_entity.pdbx_description
1 polymer ?
#
loop_
_entity_poly.entity_id
_entity_poly.type
_entity_poly.pdbx_seq_one_letter_code
_entity_poly.pdbx_strand_id
1 'polypeptide(L)'
;MTSPASAPRRSPSGVREIPNVLSIAGTDPTGGAGIQADLKSFAAHGAYGMAVVTALVAQNTEGVRDIHLPPVTFLRAQLDAVSDDVALDAVKVGMLGTVEVIETVAQWWDGLPDRPWLVVDPVMVATSGDRLLQADAEQALIEFLHRADLITPNIPELALLAGQEPAADAATLVRQARSVADAHGVVVLAKGGHFDDDEVEDILVHPADDDGARPDEGRHVSERVRTTSTHGTGCSVSSALAALRARGLSWDEAVPQVKLWMTEALRDTQRLNVGHGHGPIQHFAQLWGTQADPDAGPARRRRTPWVPGRRPVAALCAAQFCCEEACCAMSSHFHAALEACSPGNSLSGTSSSGNHGPVRGRSAAAGVGPVAPCPELGACSFRAVTRSRMSAIWRSSAAAFSAASRSWSWMSSGTSPE
;
A
#
# COMPACT_ATOMS: atom_id res chain seq x y z
N MET A 1 18.13 -18.66 30.26
CA MET A 1 18.19 -17.39 29.52
C MET A 1 16.80 -16.77 29.62
N THR A 2 16.68 -15.70 30.39
CA THR A 2 15.42 -14.95 30.51
C THR A 2 15.11 -14.28 29.18
N SER A 3 13.96 -14.61 28.59
CA SER A 3 13.43 -13.94 27.39
C SER A 3 13.46 -12.43 27.63
N PRO A 4 14.02 -11.60 26.73
CA PRO A 4 13.98 -10.15 26.90
C PRO A 4 12.52 -9.73 27.02
N ALA A 5 12.20 -8.98 28.07
CA ALA A 5 10.84 -8.52 28.32
C ALA A 5 10.33 -7.80 27.06
N SER A 6 9.38 -8.43 26.35
CA SER A 6 8.86 -7.90 25.10
C SER A 6 8.31 -6.49 25.31
N ALA A 7 8.65 -5.55 24.43
CA ALA A 7 8.14 -4.19 24.48
C ALA A 7 6.60 -4.21 24.59
N PRO A 8 6.00 -3.28 25.37
CA PRO A 8 4.57 -3.25 25.58
C PRO A 8 3.85 -3.15 24.22
N ARG A 9 2.88 -4.03 23.97
CA ARG A 9 2.00 -3.91 22.80
C ARG A 9 1.25 -2.59 22.90
N ARG A 10 1.18 -1.85 21.78
CA ARG A 10 0.44 -0.60 21.72
C ARG A 10 -1.02 -0.84 22.12
N SER A 11 -1.55 -0.05 23.04
CA SER A 11 -2.86 -0.28 23.66
C SER A 11 -4.01 -0.18 22.62
N PRO A 12 -5.05 -1.03 22.71
CA PRO A 12 -6.17 -1.07 21.75
C PRO A 12 -7.05 0.19 21.71
N SER A 13 -6.83 1.17 22.59
CA SER A 13 -7.54 2.47 22.61
C SER A 13 -7.14 3.43 21.47
N GLY A 14 -6.23 3.03 20.57
CA GLY A 14 -5.64 3.90 19.53
C GLY A 14 -5.73 3.36 18.10
N VAL A 15 -6.73 2.53 17.76
CA VAL A 15 -6.93 2.08 16.36
C VAL A 15 -7.22 3.30 15.49
N ARG A 16 -6.31 3.60 14.55
CA ARG A 16 -6.50 4.67 13.58
C ARG A 16 -7.60 4.30 12.59
N GLU A 17 -8.35 5.30 12.13
CA GLU A 17 -9.36 5.09 11.07
C GLU A 17 -8.72 4.53 9.79
N ILE A 18 -7.52 5.02 9.46
CA ILE A 18 -6.66 4.49 8.40
C ILE A 18 -5.32 4.13 9.05
N PRO A 19 -5.01 2.85 9.27
CA PRO A 19 -3.75 2.44 9.89
C PRO A 19 -2.57 2.59 8.94
N ASN A 20 -1.40 2.85 9.50
CA ASN A 20 -0.14 2.91 8.78
C ASN A 20 0.51 1.52 8.76
N VAL A 21 0.63 0.92 7.58
CA VAL A 21 1.14 -0.44 7.42
C VAL A 21 2.37 -0.44 6.52
N LEU A 22 3.47 -0.98 7.03
CA LEU A 22 4.74 -1.05 6.32
C LEU A 22 4.94 -2.44 5.71
N SER A 23 5.28 -2.50 4.42
CA SER A 23 5.86 -3.69 3.79
C SER A 23 7.39 -3.62 3.84
N ILE A 24 8.03 -4.74 4.18
CA ILE A 24 9.47 -4.96 4.04
C ILE A 24 9.64 -6.16 3.10
N ALA A 25 9.91 -5.88 1.82
CA ALA A 25 9.99 -6.91 0.78
C ALA A 25 10.77 -6.43 -0.46
N GLY A 26 11.00 -7.35 -1.40
CA GLY A 26 11.54 -7.02 -2.71
C GLY A 26 10.52 -6.38 -3.65
N THR A 27 10.98 -5.77 -4.74
CA THR A 27 10.12 -5.20 -5.78
C THR A 27 9.71 -6.22 -6.83
N ASP A 28 8.51 -6.10 -7.38
CA ASP A 28 8.14 -6.68 -8.67
C ASP A 28 7.76 -5.56 -9.66
N PRO A 29 8.57 -5.32 -10.71
CA PRO A 29 8.31 -4.27 -11.69
C PRO A 29 6.99 -4.44 -12.45
N THR A 30 6.47 -5.67 -12.59
CA THR A 30 5.14 -5.90 -13.20
C THR A 30 3.99 -5.58 -12.25
N GLY A 31 4.30 -5.40 -10.97
CA GLY A 31 3.36 -5.01 -9.94
C GLY A 31 2.41 -6.12 -9.51
N GLY A 32 2.74 -7.39 -9.78
CA GLY A 32 1.92 -8.53 -9.39
C GLY A 32 2.23 -9.08 -8.00
N ALA A 33 3.47 -8.95 -7.55
CA ALA A 33 3.98 -9.40 -6.26
C ALA A 33 4.81 -8.32 -5.54
N GLY A 34 5.59 -8.73 -4.53
CA GLY A 34 6.51 -7.85 -3.81
C GLY A 34 5.82 -6.67 -3.12
N ILE A 35 6.55 -5.58 -2.91
CA ILE A 35 6.00 -4.37 -2.29
C ILE A 35 4.82 -3.79 -3.10
N GLN A 36 4.76 -4.02 -4.40
CA GLN A 36 3.67 -3.52 -5.24
C GLN A 36 2.34 -4.22 -4.93
N ALA A 37 2.36 -5.54 -4.76
CA ALA A 37 1.18 -6.29 -4.30
C ALA A 37 0.81 -5.93 -2.86
N ASP A 38 1.82 -5.75 -2.01
CA ASP A 38 1.60 -5.38 -0.62
C ASP A 38 0.88 -4.02 -0.51
N LEU A 39 1.40 -2.99 -1.18
CA LEU A 39 0.80 -1.65 -1.19
C LEU A 39 -0.63 -1.64 -1.77
N LYS A 40 -0.88 -2.41 -2.84
CA LYS A 40 -2.23 -2.56 -3.41
C LYS A 40 -3.18 -3.26 -2.43
N SER A 41 -2.69 -4.27 -1.72
CA SER A 41 -3.46 -5.02 -0.73
C SER A 41 -3.79 -4.14 0.49
N PHE A 42 -2.83 -3.35 0.97
CA PHE A 42 -3.08 -2.36 2.02
C PHE A 42 -4.15 -1.35 1.61
N ALA A 43 -4.04 -0.80 0.40
CA ALA A 43 -5.01 0.14 -0.14
C ALA A 43 -6.42 -0.48 -0.28
N ALA A 44 -6.51 -1.72 -0.78
CA ALA A 44 -7.77 -2.44 -0.90
C ALA A 44 -8.47 -2.69 0.44
N HIS A 45 -7.71 -2.76 1.54
CA HIS A 45 -8.22 -3.03 2.89
C HIS A 45 -8.28 -1.78 3.79
N GLY A 46 -8.10 -0.59 3.21
CA GLY A 46 -8.29 0.69 3.91
C GLY A 46 -7.11 1.09 4.82
N ALA A 47 -5.89 0.70 4.46
CA ALA A 47 -4.67 1.08 5.17
C ALA A 47 -3.79 2.01 4.31
N TYR A 48 -3.05 2.92 4.97
CA TYR A 48 -1.99 3.68 4.33
C TYR A 48 -0.74 2.80 4.21
N GLY A 49 -0.37 2.48 2.97
CA GLY A 49 0.75 1.60 2.68
C GLY A 49 2.07 2.34 2.57
N MET A 50 3.09 1.81 3.24
CA MET A 50 4.50 2.20 3.09
C MET A 50 5.31 0.98 2.67
N ALA A 51 6.49 1.21 2.11
CA ALA A 51 7.38 0.12 1.71
C ALA A 51 8.85 0.46 1.98
N VAL A 52 9.58 -0.52 2.49
CA VAL A 52 11.03 -0.55 2.55
C VAL A 52 11.51 -1.69 1.66
N VAL A 53 12.43 -1.38 0.75
CA VAL A 53 12.88 -2.31 -0.28
C VAL A 53 14.08 -3.11 0.21
N THR A 54 13.93 -4.44 0.25
CA THR A 54 15.03 -5.38 0.57
C THR A 54 15.84 -5.77 -0.65
N ALA A 55 15.19 -5.86 -1.82
CA ALA A 55 15.82 -6.23 -3.07
C ALA A 55 15.09 -5.58 -4.25
N LEU A 56 15.86 -5.17 -5.26
CA LEU A 56 15.33 -4.83 -6.57
C LEU A 56 15.37 -6.08 -7.44
N VAL A 57 14.22 -6.52 -7.93
CA VAL A 57 14.12 -7.71 -8.78
C VAL A 57 13.77 -7.28 -10.19
N ALA A 58 14.57 -7.69 -11.17
CA ALA A 58 14.19 -7.62 -12.57
C ALA A 58 13.28 -8.82 -12.90
N GLN A 59 12.02 -8.73 -12.50
CA GLN A 59 11.02 -9.79 -12.68
C GLN A 59 9.98 -9.39 -13.72
N ASN A 60 9.44 -10.39 -14.42
CA ASN A 60 8.20 -10.26 -15.16
C ASN A 60 7.24 -11.44 -14.91
N THR A 61 6.11 -11.48 -15.61
CA THR A 61 5.13 -12.57 -15.52
C THR A 61 5.67 -13.93 -15.97
N GLU A 62 6.85 -13.98 -16.60
CA GLU A 62 7.47 -15.21 -17.11
C GLU A 62 8.59 -15.72 -16.17
N GLY A 63 9.01 -14.94 -15.18
CA GLY A 63 10.01 -15.34 -14.19
C GLY A 63 10.94 -14.21 -13.75
N VAL A 64 11.92 -14.58 -12.94
CA VAL A 64 12.96 -13.67 -12.44
C VAL A 64 14.15 -13.66 -13.42
N ARG A 65 14.64 -12.47 -13.78
CA ARG A 65 15.80 -12.30 -14.68
C ARG A 65 17.07 -11.91 -13.94
N ASP A 66 16.93 -11.09 -12.89
CA ASP A 66 18.04 -10.61 -12.08
C ASP A 66 17.56 -10.15 -10.69
N ILE A 67 18.46 -10.19 -9.70
CA ILE A 67 18.21 -9.71 -8.34
C ILE A 67 19.38 -8.82 -7.94
N HIS A 68 19.08 -7.56 -7.65
CA HIS A 68 20.01 -6.62 -7.07
C HIS A 68 19.70 -6.42 -5.58
N LEU A 69 20.67 -6.75 -4.74
CA LEU A 69 20.62 -6.54 -3.29
C LEU A 69 21.34 -5.23 -2.96
N PRO A 70 20.63 -4.16 -2.56
CA PRO A 70 21.26 -2.95 -2.07
C PRO A 70 22.07 -3.23 -0.80
N PRO A 71 23.09 -2.41 -0.48
CA PRO A 71 23.81 -2.53 0.77
C PRO A 71 22.87 -2.47 1.99
N VAL A 72 23.09 -3.33 2.99
CA VAL A 72 22.25 -3.36 4.21
C VAL A 72 22.27 -2.07 5.01
N THR A 73 23.31 -1.23 4.86
CA THR A 73 23.34 0.12 5.42
C THR A 73 22.27 1.04 4.82
N PHE A 74 21.96 0.87 3.53
CA PHE A 74 20.88 1.59 2.88
C PHE A 74 19.51 1.01 3.25
N LEU A 75 19.39 -0.32 3.42
CA LEU A 75 18.20 -0.93 4.00
C LEU A 75 17.92 -0.35 5.40
N ARG A 76 18.92 -0.28 6.27
CA ARG A 76 18.79 0.32 7.60
C ARG A 76 18.35 1.78 7.52
N ALA A 77 18.95 2.58 6.64
CA ALA A 77 18.56 3.98 6.45
C ALA A 77 17.09 4.14 6.00
N GLN A 78 16.58 3.24 5.14
CA GLN A 78 15.16 3.24 4.77
C GLN A 78 14.25 2.91 5.96
N LEU A 79 14.62 1.88 6.74
CA LEU A 79 13.87 1.48 7.94
C LEU A 79 13.80 2.62 8.96
N ASP A 80 14.94 3.26 9.22
CA ASP A 80 15.03 4.41 10.13
C ASP A 80 14.22 5.60 9.63
N ALA A 81 14.36 5.97 8.36
CA ALA A 81 13.61 7.08 7.78
C ALA A 81 12.09 6.92 7.91
N VAL A 82 11.59 5.68 7.86
CA VAL A 82 10.16 5.40 8.09
C VAL A 82 9.82 5.46 9.58
N SER A 83 10.56 4.76 10.44
CA SER A 83 10.21 4.66 11.87
C SER A 83 10.47 5.94 12.66
N ASP A 84 11.35 6.81 12.18
CA ASP A 84 11.66 8.10 12.82
C ASP A 84 10.54 9.13 12.60
N ASP A 85 9.74 8.99 11.54
CA ASP A 85 8.70 9.96 11.14
C ASP A 85 7.29 9.39 11.29
N VAL A 86 7.08 8.12 10.98
CA VAL A 86 5.74 7.51 10.89
C VAL A 86 5.54 6.44 11.96
N ALA A 87 4.54 6.67 12.81
CA ALA A 87 4.09 5.65 13.76
C ALA A 87 3.41 4.47 13.03
N LEU A 88 4.02 3.29 13.15
CA LEU A 88 3.59 2.04 12.52
C LEU A 88 2.47 1.36 13.33
N ASP A 89 1.44 0.86 12.64
CA ASP A 89 0.37 0.03 13.24
C ASP A 89 0.57 -1.45 12.94
N ALA A 90 1.08 -1.78 11.76
CA ALA A 90 1.49 -3.12 11.40
C ALA A 90 2.69 -3.10 10.44
N VAL A 91 3.43 -4.21 10.42
CA VAL A 91 4.49 -4.51 9.48
C VAL A 91 4.21 -5.86 8.86
N LYS A 92 4.31 -5.93 7.54
CA LYS A 92 4.36 -7.18 6.79
C LYS A 92 5.78 -7.39 6.29
N VAL A 93 6.33 -8.57 6.54
CA VAL A 93 7.62 -9.01 6.01
C VAL A 93 7.38 -10.03 4.90
N GLY A 94 7.99 -9.80 3.75
CA GLY A 94 8.02 -10.74 2.61
C GLY A 94 9.42 -11.29 2.37
N MET A 95 9.84 -11.29 1.11
CA MET A 95 11.17 -11.78 0.70
C MET A 95 12.31 -10.98 1.34
N LEU A 96 13.18 -11.66 2.12
CA LEU A 96 14.37 -11.08 2.76
C LEU A 96 15.70 -11.48 2.08
N GLY A 97 15.77 -12.67 1.48
CA GLY A 97 16.85 -13.07 0.58
C GLY A 97 18.14 -13.58 1.23
N THR A 98 18.70 -12.85 2.21
CA THR A 98 20.04 -13.12 2.79
C THR A 98 20.04 -13.01 4.31
N VAL A 99 21.03 -13.63 4.97
CA VAL A 99 21.22 -13.54 6.42
C VAL A 99 21.37 -12.09 6.87
N GLU A 100 22.19 -11.30 6.17
CA GLU A 100 22.50 -9.92 6.54
C GLU A 100 21.25 -9.01 6.49
N VAL A 101 20.38 -9.24 5.50
CA VAL A 101 19.09 -8.54 5.42
C VAL A 101 18.18 -8.94 6.58
N ILE A 102 18.07 -10.24 6.89
CA ILE A 102 17.25 -10.73 8.00
C ILE A 102 17.72 -10.14 9.32
N GLU A 103 19.02 -10.19 9.59
CA GLU A 103 19.62 -9.65 10.81
C GLU A 103 19.41 -8.13 10.92
N THR A 104 19.53 -7.39 9.81
CA THR A 104 19.29 -5.94 9.78
C THR A 104 17.83 -5.61 10.13
N VAL A 105 16.88 -6.35 9.57
CA VAL A 105 15.45 -6.19 9.88
C VAL A 105 15.15 -6.60 11.31
N ALA A 106 15.75 -7.68 11.81
CA ALA A 106 15.60 -8.14 13.20
C ALA A 106 16.10 -7.08 14.19
N GLN A 107 17.30 -6.54 13.97
CA GLN A 107 17.88 -5.50 14.83
C GLN A 107 17.07 -4.21 14.81
N TRP A 108 16.52 -3.84 13.65
CA TRP A 108 15.59 -2.70 13.56
C TRP A 108 14.30 -2.97 14.33
N TRP A 109 13.67 -4.14 14.12
CA TRP A 109 12.44 -4.53 14.80
C TRP A 109 12.60 -4.52 16.32
N ASP A 110 13.67 -5.13 16.83
CA ASP A 110 13.95 -5.22 18.27
C ASP A 110 14.28 -3.86 18.90
N GLY A 111 14.68 -2.88 18.09
CA GLY A 111 14.96 -1.51 18.51
C GLY A 111 13.74 -0.58 18.52
N LEU A 112 12.57 -1.02 18.04
CA LEU A 112 11.38 -0.17 18.00
C LEU A 112 10.85 0.11 19.42
N PRO A 113 10.45 1.36 19.72
CA PRO A 113 9.94 1.74 21.04
C PRO A 113 8.54 1.16 21.31
N ASP A 114 7.71 1.11 20.27
CA ASP A 114 6.38 0.52 20.28
C ASP A 114 6.35 -0.68 19.35
N ARG A 115 5.68 -1.77 19.74
CA ARG A 115 5.58 -2.96 18.90
C ARG A 115 4.31 -2.95 18.05
N PRO A 116 4.39 -2.70 16.72
CA PRO A 116 3.26 -2.88 15.80
C PRO A 116 2.94 -4.37 15.63
N TRP A 117 1.83 -4.69 14.95
CA TRP A 117 1.55 -6.09 14.56
C TRP A 117 2.55 -6.57 13.52
N LEU A 118 3.08 -7.80 13.65
CA LEU A 118 3.98 -8.39 12.67
C LEU A 118 3.35 -9.57 11.95
N VAL A 119 3.22 -9.47 10.62
CA VAL A 119 2.86 -10.60 9.76
C VAL A 119 4.06 -10.98 8.91
N VAL A 120 4.44 -12.25 8.93
CA VAL A 120 5.56 -12.76 8.13
C VAL A 120 5.06 -13.75 7.09
N ASP A 121 5.34 -13.48 5.82
CA ASP A 121 5.23 -14.45 4.73
C ASP A 121 6.62 -15.07 4.56
N PRO A 122 6.84 -16.33 4.99
CA PRO A 122 8.17 -16.95 5.01
C PRO A 122 8.60 -17.38 3.60
N VAL A 123 8.71 -16.40 2.69
CA VAL A 123 8.98 -16.61 1.26
C VAL A 123 10.38 -17.20 1.09
N MET A 124 10.43 -18.47 0.68
CA MET A 124 11.68 -19.17 0.38
C MET A 124 11.87 -19.36 -1.14
N VAL A 125 10.76 -19.48 -1.88
CA VAL A 125 10.73 -19.77 -3.32
C VAL A 125 9.69 -18.87 -4.00
N ALA A 126 10.00 -18.39 -5.20
CA ALA A 126 9.08 -17.59 -6.02
C ALA A 126 7.92 -18.45 -6.54
N THR A 127 6.81 -17.80 -6.93
CA THR A 127 5.71 -18.49 -7.64
C THR A 127 6.20 -19.13 -8.96
N SER A 128 7.26 -18.61 -9.58
CA SER A 128 7.93 -19.18 -10.75
C SER A 128 8.83 -20.40 -10.44
N GLY A 129 9.06 -20.73 -9.17
CA GLY A 129 9.93 -21.83 -8.74
C GLY A 129 11.39 -21.43 -8.45
N ASP A 130 11.77 -20.18 -8.69
CA ASP A 130 13.12 -19.68 -8.42
C ASP A 130 13.38 -19.58 -6.91
N ARG A 131 14.52 -20.08 -6.41
CA ARG A 131 14.91 -19.89 -5.00
C ARG A 131 15.15 -18.40 -4.74
N LEU A 132 14.44 -17.85 -3.76
CA LEU A 132 14.54 -16.46 -3.36
C LEU A 132 15.33 -16.27 -2.06
N LEU A 133 15.43 -17.32 -1.25
CA LEU A 133 16.22 -17.36 -0.01
C LEU A 133 17.49 -18.18 -0.24
N GLN A 134 18.63 -17.62 0.17
CA GLN A 134 19.89 -18.37 0.22
C GLN A 134 19.80 -19.49 1.26
N ALA A 135 20.43 -20.62 0.99
CA ALA A 135 20.30 -21.82 1.83
C ALA A 135 20.81 -21.60 3.28
N ASP A 136 21.81 -20.75 3.45
CA ASP A 136 22.34 -20.33 4.76
C ASP A 136 21.42 -19.35 5.51
N ALA A 137 20.48 -18.71 4.82
CA ALA A 137 19.52 -17.77 5.40
C ALA A 137 18.26 -18.44 6.00
N GLU A 138 18.06 -19.74 5.77
CA GLU A 138 16.92 -20.49 6.30
C GLU A 138 16.85 -20.44 7.84
N GLN A 139 17.97 -20.70 8.51
CA GLN A 139 18.03 -20.69 9.98
C GLN A 139 17.79 -19.29 10.56
N ALA A 140 18.32 -18.25 9.91
CA ALA A 140 18.10 -16.86 10.32
C ALA A 140 16.62 -16.48 10.18
N LEU A 141 15.94 -16.93 9.12
CA LEU A 141 14.51 -16.71 8.94
C LEU A 141 13.70 -17.41 10.03
N ILE A 142 14.02 -18.68 10.34
CA ILE A 142 13.36 -19.44 11.41
C ILE A 142 13.49 -18.73 12.76
N GLU A 143 14.68 -18.23 13.10
CA GLU A 143 14.90 -17.44 14.32
C GLU A 143 14.11 -16.12 14.31
N PHE A 144 13.99 -15.48 13.15
CA PHE A 144 13.18 -14.27 13.00
C PHE A 144 11.69 -14.51 13.29
N LEU A 145 11.15 -15.69 12.97
CA LEU A 145 9.72 -16.00 13.11
C LEU A 145 9.20 -15.83 14.53
N HIS A 146 10.02 -16.02 15.57
CA HIS A 146 9.61 -15.82 16.98
C HIS A 146 9.13 -14.40 17.30
N ARG A 147 9.41 -13.42 16.42
CA ARG A 147 8.93 -12.04 16.55
C ARG A 147 7.50 -11.86 16.02
N ALA A 148 7.05 -12.76 15.16
CA ALA A 148 5.81 -12.63 14.40
C ALA A 148 4.57 -12.81 15.27
N ASP A 149 3.50 -12.11 14.92
CA ASP A 149 2.17 -12.37 15.47
C ASP A 149 1.38 -13.36 14.61
N LEU A 150 1.69 -13.41 13.32
CA LEU A 150 1.14 -14.35 12.36
C LEU A 150 2.20 -14.70 11.32
N ILE A 151 2.34 -15.99 11.03
CA ILE A 151 3.07 -16.46 9.85
C ILE A 151 2.10 -17.10 8.85
N THR A 152 2.42 -17.03 7.56
CA THR A 152 1.53 -17.50 6.49
C THR A 152 2.18 -18.52 5.55
N PRO A 153 2.76 -19.63 6.02
CA PRO A 153 3.46 -20.57 5.16
C PRO A 153 2.51 -21.33 4.21
N ASN A 154 2.96 -21.64 3.00
CA ASN A 154 2.36 -22.68 2.14
C ASN A 154 2.80 -24.09 2.58
N ILE A 155 2.32 -25.14 1.89
CA ILE A 155 2.62 -26.53 2.28
C ILE A 155 4.14 -26.82 2.29
N PRO A 156 4.91 -26.54 1.21
CA PRO A 156 6.37 -26.73 1.25
C PRO A 156 7.08 -25.93 2.35
N GLU A 157 6.73 -24.66 2.52
CA GLU A 157 7.33 -23.79 3.54
C GLU A 157 7.02 -24.32 4.94
N LEU A 158 5.77 -24.73 5.20
CA LEU A 158 5.36 -25.25 6.50
C LEU A 158 6.11 -26.54 6.85
N ALA A 159 6.29 -27.43 5.87
CA ALA A 159 7.02 -28.67 6.05
C ALA A 159 8.49 -28.42 6.41
N LEU A 160 9.13 -27.44 5.76
CA LEU A 160 10.49 -27.02 6.11
C LEU A 160 10.55 -26.47 7.54
N LEU A 161 9.62 -25.58 7.90
CA LEU A 161 9.54 -25.03 9.26
C LEU A 161 9.27 -26.12 10.32
N ALA A 162 8.53 -27.17 9.96
CA ALA A 162 8.24 -28.31 10.83
C ALA A 162 9.39 -29.34 10.88
N GLY A 163 10.39 -29.24 10.00
CA GLY A 163 11.42 -30.28 9.83
C GLY A 163 10.85 -31.62 9.33
N GLN A 164 9.85 -31.58 8.46
CA GLN A 164 9.09 -32.74 7.98
C GLN A 164 8.89 -32.70 6.46
N GLU A 165 8.36 -33.78 5.89
CA GLU A 165 7.92 -33.84 4.49
C GLU A 165 6.63 -33.04 4.25
N PRO A 166 6.38 -32.50 3.04
CA PRO A 166 5.14 -31.83 2.68
C PRO A 166 3.89 -32.63 3.05
N ALA A 167 2.92 -31.98 3.69
CA ALA A 167 1.66 -32.61 4.07
C ALA A 167 0.92 -33.16 2.83
N ALA A 168 0.53 -34.42 2.89
CA ALA A 168 -0.26 -35.09 1.85
C ALA A 168 -1.79 -34.98 2.08
N ASP A 169 -2.21 -34.55 3.27
CA ASP A 169 -3.62 -34.40 3.64
C ASP A 169 -3.82 -33.28 4.68
N ALA A 170 -5.08 -32.85 4.84
CA ALA A 170 -5.45 -31.79 5.77
C ALA A 170 -5.12 -32.11 7.24
N ALA A 171 -5.23 -33.39 7.64
CA ALA A 171 -4.92 -33.80 9.01
C ALA A 171 -3.42 -33.63 9.32
N THR A 172 -2.56 -33.91 8.35
CA THR A 172 -1.11 -33.73 8.43
C THR A 172 -0.74 -32.25 8.41
N LEU A 173 -1.41 -31.46 7.56
CA LEU A 173 -1.25 -30.01 7.53
C LEU A 173 -1.54 -29.38 8.89
N VAL A 174 -2.65 -29.77 9.53
CA VAL A 174 -3.02 -29.33 10.89
C VAL A 174 -1.94 -29.69 11.90
N ARG A 175 -1.43 -30.93 11.89
CA ARG A 175 -0.38 -31.37 12.83
C ARG A 175 0.91 -30.56 12.65
N GLN A 176 1.32 -30.31 11.41
CA GLN A 176 2.48 -29.48 11.10
C GLN A 176 2.28 -28.04 11.58
N ALA A 177 1.12 -27.44 11.28
CA ALA A 177 0.79 -26.09 11.71
C ALA A 177 0.81 -25.94 13.24
N ARG A 178 0.28 -26.92 13.98
CA ARG A 178 0.37 -26.95 15.46
C ARG A 178 1.81 -27.04 15.95
N SER A 179 2.60 -27.94 15.38
CA SER A 179 4.01 -28.09 15.74
C SER A 179 4.79 -26.79 15.55
N VAL A 180 4.59 -26.10 14.43
CA VAL A 180 5.25 -24.83 14.12
C VAL A 180 4.73 -23.70 15.01
N ALA A 181 3.41 -23.63 15.22
CA ALA A 181 2.81 -22.63 16.10
C ALA A 181 3.40 -22.70 17.51
N ASP A 182 3.48 -23.91 18.08
CA ASP A 182 3.99 -24.13 19.44
C ASP A 182 5.50 -23.92 19.53
N ALA A 183 6.26 -24.42 18.55
CA ALA A 183 7.72 -24.28 18.54
C ALA A 183 8.15 -22.81 18.49
N HIS A 184 7.39 -21.96 17.79
CA HIS A 184 7.74 -20.56 17.61
C HIS A 184 6.94 -19.58 18.48
N GLY A 185 5.85 -20.02 19.12
CA GLY A 185 4.95 -19.17 19.88
C GLY A 185 4.17 -18.19 18.99
N VAL A 186 3.80 -18.62 17.78
CA VAL A 186 3.19 -17.77 16.75
C VAL A 186 1.88 -18.33 16.23
N VAL A 187 0.99 -17.46 15.76
CA VAL A 187 -0.19 -17.93 15.00
C VAL A 187 0.26 -18.34 13.60
N VAL A 188 -0.26 -19.45 13.10
CA VAL A 188 0.06 -20.00 11.78
C VAL A 188 -1.20 -20.05 10.93
N LEU A 189 -1.19 -19.39 9.77
CA LEU A 189 -2.16 -19.64 8.70
C LEU A 189 -1.50 -20.54 7.65
N ALA A 190 -1.75 -21.84 7.76
CA ALA A 190 -1.25 -22.83 6.81
C ALA A 190 -2.10 -22.79 5.53
N LYS A 191 -1.49 -22.39 4.41
CA LYS A 191 -2.17 -22.25 3.11
C LYS A 191 -2.20 -23.59 2.37
N GLY A 192 -3.36 -24.25 2.31
CA GLY A 192 -3.52 -25.59 1.74
C GLY A 192 -3.81 -25.62 0.24
N GLY A 193 -3.76 -24.49 -0.47
CA GLY A 193 -4.10 -24.39 -1.89
C GLY A 193 -3.27 -25.22 -2.89
N HIS A 194 -2.32 -26.04 -2.41
CA HIS A 194 -1.53 -26.97 -3.22
C HIS A 194 -2.13 -28.39 -3.29
N PHE A 195 -3.19 -28.70 -2.53
CA PHE A 195 -3.95 -29.95 -2.72
C PHE A 195 -4.72 -29.93 -4.06
N ASP A 196 -4.77 -31.08 -4.74
CA ASP A 196 -5.44 -31.23 -6.05
C ASP A 196 -6.95 -31.49 -5.88
N ASP A 197 -7.60 -30.58 -5.16
CA ASP A 197 -9.03 -30.60 -4.83
C ASP A 197 -9.75 -29.41 -5.47
N ASP A 198 -11.06 -29.55 -5.71
CA ASP A 198 -11.93 -28.44 -6.18
C ASP A 198 -12.13 -27.35 -5.11
N GLU A 199 -11.67 -27.59 -3.89
CA GLU A 199 -11.69 -26.65 -2.76
C GLU A 199 -10.27 -26.30 -2.31
N VAL A 200 -10.11 -25.08 -1.80
CA VAL A 200 -8.88 -24.59 -1.16
C VAL A 200 -9.18 -24.40 0.33
N GLU A 201 -8.55 -25.22 1.16
CA GLU A 201 -8.64 -25.13 2.62
C GLU A 201 -7.39 -24.44 3.20
N ASP A 202 -7.57 -23.35 3.94
CA ASP A 202 -6.52 -22.81 4.81
C ASP A 202 -6.87 -23.07 6.27
N ILE A 203 -5.86 -23.37 7.09
CA ILE A 203 -6.02 -23.69 8.50
C ILE A 203 -5.34 -22.61 9.34
N LEU A 204 -6.11 -21.95 10.21
CA LEU A 204 -5.61 -21.03 11.22
C LEU A 204 -5.37 -21.77 12.54
N VAL A 205 -4.14 -21.74 13.04
CA VAL A 205 -3.73 -22.41 14.28
C VAL A 205 -3.08 -21.40 15.22
N HIS A 206 -3.58 -21.36 16.45
CA HIS A 206 -2.97 -20.61 17.55
C HIS A 206 -1.95 -21.48 18.31
N PRO A 207 -0.88 -20.86 18.84
CA PRO A 207 0.04 -21.58 19.73
C PRO A 207 -0.70 -21.98 21.00
N ALA A 208 -0.33 -23.12 21.59
CA ALA A 208 -0.80 -23.46 22.92
C ALA A 208 -0.26 -22.47 23.98
N ASP A 209 -1.06 -22.25 25.01
CA ASP A 209 -0.59 -21.60 26.24
C ASP A 209 0.27 -22.55 27.10
N ASP A 210 0.78 -22.03 28.22
CA ASP A 210 1.63 -22.78 29.14
C ASP A 210 0.93 -24.02 29.75
N ASP A 211 -0.40 -24.03 29.79
CA ASP A 211 -1.22 -25.14 30.27
C ASP A 211 -1.57 -26.14 29.15
N GLY A 212 -1.08 -25.90 27.93
CA GLY A 212 -1.32 -26.72 26.75
C GLY A 212 -2.68 -26.49 26.08
N ALA A 213 -3.46 -25.51 26.53
CA ALA A 213 -4.74 -25.16 25.95
C ALA A 213 -4.58 -24.25 24.73
N ARG A 214 -5.49 -24.38 23.76
CA ARG A 214 -5.57 -23.50 22.59
C ARG A 214 -7.02 -23.42 22.08
N PRO A 215 -7.40 -22.34 21.38
CA PRO A 215 -8.63 -22.32 20.60
C PRO A 215 -8.69 -23.44 19.56
N ASP A 216 -9.90 -23.83 19.17
CA ASP A 216 -10.10 -24.72 18.02
C ASP A 216 -9.49 -24.12 16.75
N GLU A 217 -9.04 -24.98 15.85
CA GLU A 217 -8.47 -24.55 14.57
C GLU A 217 -9.55 -23.92 13.67
N GLY A 218 -9.21 -22.76 13.08
CA GLY A 218 -10.05 -22.11 12.09
C GLY A 218 -9.89 -22.79 10.74
N ARG A 219 -10.93 -23.49 10.27
CA ARG A 219 -10.96 -24.12 8.93
C ARG A 219 -11.64 -23.18 7.94
N HIS A 220 -10.91 -22.70 6.94
CA HIS A 220 -11.39 -21.71 5.98
C HIS A 220 -11.34 -22.26 4.56
N VAL A 221 -12.51 -22.69 4.08
CA VAL A 221 -12.69 -23.31 2.77
C VAL A 221 -13.24 -22.30 1.77
N SER A 222 -12.66 -22.30 0.57
CA SER A 222 -13.13 -21.51 -0.58
C SER A 222 -13.10 -22.36 -1.85
N GLU A 223 -13.98 -22.07 -2.81
CA GLU A 223 -13.94 -22.68 -4.14
C GLU A 223 -12.59 -22.40 -4.82
N ARG A 224 -12.01 -23.41 -5.47
CA ARG A 224 -10.82 -23.22 -6.30
C ARG A 224 -11.17 -22.45 -7.56
N VAL A 225 -10.65 -21.23 -7.67
CA VAL A 225 -10.74 -20.45 -8.91
C VAL A 225 -9.72 -20.98 -9.92
N ARG A 226 -10.21 -21.56 -11.03
CA ARG A 226 -9.36 -22.04 -12.12
C ARG A 226 -8.88 -20.86 -12.97
N THR A 227 -7.68 -20.37 -12.67
CA THR A 227 -7.00 -19.30 -13.41
C THR A 227 -5.49 -19.54 -13.44
N THR A 228 -4.82 -19.07 -14.49
CA THR A 228 -3.35 -19.03 -14.56
C THR A 228 -2.75 -17.82 -13.85
N SER A 229 -3.60 -16.85 -13.47
CA SER A 229 -3.21 -15.60 -12.82
C SER A 229 -3.13 -15.75 -11.30
N THR A 230 -2.09 -16.45 -10.84
CA THR A 230 -1.84 -16.74 -9.42
C THR A 230 -0.62 -15.99 -8.86
N HIS A 231 0.02 -15.15 -9.68
CA HIS A 231 1.20 -14.39 -9.28
C HIS A 231 0.87 -13.42 -8.16
N GLY A 232 1.65 -13.48 -7.07
CA GLY A 232 1.51 -12.60 -5.91
C GLY A 232 0.36 -12.93 -4.95
N THR A 233 -0.32 -14.07 -5.09
CA THR A 233 -1.38 -14.51 -4.16
C THR A 233 -0.91 -14.57 -2.71
N GLY A 234 0.25 -15.17 -2.45
CA GLY A 234 0.83 -15.28 -1.10
C GLY A 234 1.11 -13.91 -0.44
N CYS A 235 1.82 -13.04 -1.15
CA CYS A 235 2.12 -11.67 -0.69
C CYS A 235 0.84 -10.87 -0.42
N SER A 236 -0.17 -11.06 -1.27
CA SER A 236 -1.44 -10.37 -1.16
C SER A 236 -2.24 -10.81 0.07
N VAL A 237 -2.28 -12.11 0.37
CA VAL A 237 -2.96 -12.64 1.57
C VAL A 237 -2.30 -12.10 2.84
N SER A 238 -0.99 -12.24 2.97
CA SER A 238 -0.25 -11.78 4.16
C SER A 238 -0.40 -10.27 4.37
N SER A 239 -0.35 -9.49 3.29
CA SER A 239 -0.53 -8.04 3.35
C SER A 239 -1.95 -7.60 3.71
N ALA A 240 -2.96 -8.28 3.17
CA ALA A 240 -4.36 -8.04 3.54
C ALA A 240 -4.61 -8.34 5.03
N LEU A 241 -4.04 -9.43 5.55
CA LEU A 241 -4.14 -9.79 6.97
C LEU A 241 -3.46 -8.75 7.87
N ALA A 242 -2.27 -8.26 7.49
CA ALA A 242 -1.59 -7.19 8.22
C ALA A 242 -2.46 -5.92 8.29
N ALA A 243 -3.07 -5.52 7.17
CA ALA A 243 -3.96 -4.35 7.14
C ALA A 243 -5.22 -4.54 7.99
N LEU A 244 -5.90 -5.68 7.90
CA LEU A 244 -7.09 -5.96 8.69
C LEU A 244 -6.78 -6.06 10.19
N ARG A 245 -5.64 -6.64 10.56
CA ARG A 245 -5.20 -6.67 11.95
C ARG A 245 -4.94 -5.29 12.51
N ALA A 246 -4.29 -4.43 11.72
CA ALA A 246 -4.05 -3.03 12.09
C ALA A 246 -5.35 -2.24 12.26
N ARG A 247 -6.43 -2.65 11.58
CA ARG A 247 -7.79 -2.11 11.74
C ARG A 247 -8.56 -2.67 12.95
N GLY A 248 -7.93 -3.56 13.73
CA GLY A 248 -8.47 -4.07 14.99
C GLY A 248 -9.20 -5.41 14.89
N LEU A 249 -9.21 -6.06 13.72
CA LEU A 249 -9.86 -7.37 13.57
C LEU A 249 -9.01 -8.48 14.23
N SER A 250 -9.66 -9.50 14.77
CA SER A 250 -8.98 -10.75 15.14
C SER A 250 -8.52 -11.52 13.89
N TRP A 251 -7.63 -12.49 14.06
CA TRP A 251 -7.25 -13.38 12.96
C TRP A 251 -8.44 -14.20 12.46
N ASP A 252 -9.28 -14.68 13.38
CA ASP A 252 -10.52 -15.41 13.06
C ASP A 252 -11.52 -14.55 12.26
N GLU A 253 -11.56 -13.24 12.47
CA GLU A 253 -12.39 -12.31 11.72
C GLU A 253 -11.76 -11.89 10.38
N ALA A 254 -10.43 -11.78 10.33
CA ALA A 254 -9.69 -11.30 9.17
C ALA A 254 -9.55 -12.36 8.08
N VAL A 255 -9.24 -13.62 8.44
CA VAL A 255 -9.00 -14.69 7.46
C VAL A 255 -10.20 -14.93 6.52
N PRO A 256 -11.46 -15.03 7.01
CA PRO A 256 -12.62 -15.17 6.12
C PRO A 256 -12.77 -14.00 5.14
N GLN A 257 -12.48 -12.77 5.58
CA GLN A 257 -12.57 -11.57 4.72
C GLN A 257 -11.51 -11.58 3.63
N VAL A 258 -10.27 -11.95 3.97
CA VAL A 258 -9.18 -12.07 2.98
C VAL A 258 -9.45 -13.20 2.00
N LYS A 259 -9.99 -14.34 2.45
CA LYS A 259 -10.41 -15.45 1.58
C LYS A 259 -11.45 -15.03 0.55
N LEU A 260 -12.49 -14.31 1.00
CA LEU A 260 -13.52 -13.78 0.11
C LEU A 260 -12.92 -12.78 -0.89
N TRP A 261 -12.10 -11.84 -0.41
CA TRP A 261 -11.42 -10.87 -1.28
C TRP A 261 -10.52 -11.54 -2.31
N MET A 262 -9.73 -12.53 -1.92
CA MET A 262 -8.84 -13.27 -2.82
C MET A 262 -9.63 -14.03 -3.89
N THR A 263 -10.74 -14.67 -3.51
CA THR A 263 -11.61 -15.39 -4.46
C THR A 263 -12.14 -14.44 -5.53
N GLU A 264 -12.64 -13.27 -5.14
CA GLU A 264 -13.12 -12.25 -6.09
C GLU A 264 -11.98 -11.66 -6.92
N ALA A 265 -10.81 -11.41 -6.32
CA ALA A 265 -9.62 -10.92 -7.01
C ALA A 265 -9.14 -11.89 -8.10
N LEU A 266 -9.24 -13.21 -7.85
CA LEU A 266 -8.89 -14.25 -8.82
C LEU A 266 -9.95 -14.39 -9.92
N ARG A 267 -11.25 -14.28 -9.58
CA ARG A 267 -12.35 -14.34 -10.57
C ARG A 267 -12.31 -13.17 -11.56
N ASP A 268 -11.90 -11.98 -11.10
CA ASP A 268 -11.85 -10.77 -11.93
C ASP A 268 -10.54 -10.61 -12.73
N THR A 269 -9.65 -11.62 -12.70
CA THR A 269 -8.33 -11.56 -13.38
C THR A 269 -8.42 -11.36 -14.89
N GLN A 270 -9.48 -11.85 -15.54
CA GLN A 270 -9.68 -11.74 -16.99
C GLN A 270 -9.79 -10.28 -17.50
N ARG A 271 -10.08 -9.33 -16.61
CA ARG A 271 -10.11 -7.89 -16.95
C ARG A 271 -8.72 -7.27 -16.98
N LEU A 272 -7.71 -7.97 -16.48
CA LEU A 272 -6.32 -7.54 -16.54
C LEU A 272 -5.68 -8.10 -17.81
N ASN A 273 -5.05 -7.22 -18.59
CA ASN A 273 -4.22 -7.60 -19.72
C ASN A 273 -2.76 -7.27 -19.39
N VAL A 274 -2.15 -8.10 -18.52
CA VAL A 274 -0.80 -7.85 -17.96
C VAL A 274 0.08 -9.07 -18.16
N GLY A 275 1.07 -8.93 -19.05
CA GLY A 275 2.06 -9.95 -19.34
C GLY A 275 1.53 -11.14 -20.16
N HIS A 276 2.40 -12.13 -20.38
CA HIS A 276 2.09 -13.33 -21.20
C HIS A 276 2.29 -14.66 -20.43
N GLY A 277 2.76 -14.60 -19.18
CA GLY A 277 2.98 -15.77 -18.33
C GLY A 277 1.93 -15.88 -17.22
N HIS A 278 2.38 -16.06 -15.97
CA HIS A 278 1.53 -16.04 -14.79
C HIS A 278 1.09 -14.61 -14.46
N GLY A 279 -0.17 -14.30 -14.75
CA GLY A 279 -0.76 -12.98 -14.50
C GLY A 279 -0.96 -12.68 -13.02
N PRO A 280 -1.10 -11.40 -12.65
CA PRO A 280 -1.39 -10.98 -11.27
C PRO A 280 -2.87 -11.14 -10.91
N ILE A 281 -3.17 -11.13 -9.61
CA ILE A 281 -4.56 -11.01 -9.14
C ILE A 281 -5.13 -9.59 -9.36
N GLN A 282 -6.45 -9.49 -9.41
CA GLN A 282 -7.15 -8.20 -9.45
C GLN A 282 -7.38 -7.67 -8.02
N HIS A 283 -6.37 -7.00 -7.47
CA HIS A 283 -6.35 -6.48 -6.09
C HIS A 283 -7.54 -5.55 -5.73
N PHE A 284 -8.11 -4.88 -6.72
CA PHE A 284 -9.19 -3.91 -6.62
C PHE A 284 -10.52 -4.43 -7.22
N ALA A 285 -10.71 -5.76 -7.32
CA ALA A 285 -11.92 -6.36 -7.89
C ALA A 285 -13.20 -5.82 -7.26
N GLN A 286 -13.21 -5.68 -5.93
CA GLN A 286 -14.36 -5.18 -5.19
C GLN A 286 -14.54 -3.65 -5.31
N LEU A 287 -13.48 -2.90 -5.63
CA LEU A 287 -13.54 -1.45 -5.81
C LEU A 287 -14.00 -1.08 -7.22
N TRP A 288 -13.51 -1.80 -8.23
CA TRP A 288 -13.81 -1.55 -9.65
C TRP A 288 -14.90 -2.47 -10.20
N GLY A 289 -15.53 -3.28 -9.34
CA GLY A 289 -16.56 -4.27 -9.67
C GLY A 289 -17.97 -3.69 -9.91
N THR A 290 -18.14 -2.37 -10.02
CA THR A 290 -19.45 -1.76 -10.32
C THR A 290 -19.37 -0.59 -11.30
N GLN A 291 -18.93 -0.83 -12.55
CA GLN A 291 -19.30 -0.10 -13.78
C GLN A 291 -18.95 -1.00 -14.99
N ALA A 292 -19.78 -1.35 -15.97
CA ALA A 292 -21.15 -0.98 -16.32
C ALA A 292 -21.77 -2.17 -17.10
N ASP A 293 -23.02 -2.54 -16.79
CA ASP A 293 -23.88 -3.14 -17.79
C ASP A 293 -24.44 -1.97 -18.61
N PRO A 294 -24.10 -1.83 -19.91
CA PRO A 294 -24.61 -0.75 -20.74
C PRO A 294 -26.13 -0.83 -20.98
N ASP A 295 -26.76 -1.99 -20.70
CA ASP A 295 -28.20 -2.21 -20.82
C ASP A 295 -28.95 -2.11 -19.48
N ALA A 296 -28.24 -1.97 -18.37
CA ALA A 296 -28.87 -1.70 -17.08
C ALA A 296 -29.32 -0.23 -17.01
N GLY A 297 -30.57 0.02 -17.41
CA GLY A 297 -31.25 1.30 -17.18
C GLY A 297 -31.11 1.77 -15.71
N PRO A 298 -31.28 3.07 -15.42
CA PRO A 298 -30.87 3.68 -14.16
C PRO A 298 -31.51 2.95 -12.97
N ALA A 299 -30.69 2.15 -12.28
CA ALA A 299 -31.11 1.41 -11.11
C ALA A 299 -31.55 2.41 -10.03
N ARG A 300 -32.85 2.43 -9.73
CA ARG A 300 -33.41 3.14 -8.58
C ARG A 300 -32.75 2.57 -7.32
N ARG A 301 -31.73 3.25 -6.79
CA ARG A 301 -31.17 3.00 -5.47
C ARG A 301 -32.32 3.12 -4.46
N ARG A 302 -32.74 2.00 -3.86
CA ARG A 302 -33.64 2.01 -2.70
C ARG A 302 -32.91 2.72 -1.56
N ARG A 303 -33.32 3.96 -1.26
CA ARG A 303 -32.93 4.66 -0.03
C ARG A 303 -33.55 3.91 1.14
N THR A 304 -32.73 3.25 1.96
CA THR A 304 -33.14 2.86 3.31
C THR A 304 -33.40 4.15 4.13
N PRO A 305 -34.48 4.21 4.93
CA PRO A 305 -34.75 5.38 5.75
C PRO A 305 -33.66 5.56 6.81
N TRP A 306 -33.15 6.78 6.92
CA TRP A 306 -32.14 7.19 7.89
C TRP A 306 -32.70 7.08 9.33
N VAL A 307 -31.98 6.35 10.19
CA VAL A 307 -32.21 6.29 11.65
C VAL A 307 -31.09 7.12 12.31
N PRO A 308 -31.41 8.16 13.11
CA PRO A 308 -30.37 8.96 13.79
C PRO A 308 -29.66 8.12 14.86
N GLY A 309 -28.33 8.02 14.81
CA GLY A 309 -27.52 7.46 15.91
C GLY A 309 -26.35 6.55 15.54
N ARG A 310 -26.15 6.20 14.27
CA ARG A 310 -24.96 5.43 13.82
C ARG A 310 -24.29 6.16 12.67
N ARG A 311 -23.03 6.56 12.85
CA ARG A 311 -22.18 7.07 11.75
C ARG A 311 -21.40 5.89 11.16
N PRO A 312 -21.64 5.50 9.90
CA PRO A 312 -20.58 4.98 9.05
C PRO A 312 -20.02 6.12 8.22
N VAL A 313 -18.70 6.30 8.31
CA VAL A 313 -17.93 7.23 7.47
C VAL A 313 -17.89 6.64 6.06
N ALA A 314 -18.79 7.12 5.22
CA ALA A 314 -18.73 6.97 3.77
C ALA A 314 -19.10 8.33 3.16
N ALA A 315 -18.16 9.27 3.24
CA ALA A 315 -18.30 10.57 2.60
C ALA A 315 -16.93 11.05 2.15
N LEU A 316 -16.49 10.60 0.97
CA LEU A 316 -15.55 11.29 0.09
C LEU A 316 -15.54 10.60 -1.28
N CYS A 317 -16.72 10.54 -1.92
CA CYS A 317 -16.83 10.31 -3.37
C CYS A 317 -18.18 10.82 -3.86
N ALA A 318 -18.42 12.11 -3.67
CA ALA A 318 -19.52 12.84 -4.30
C ALA A 318 -19.17 14.34 -4.39
N ALA A 319 -18.04 14.64 -5.02
CA ALA A 319 -17.71 16.00 -5.47
C ALA A 319 -17.21 15.96 -6.92
N GLN A 320 -17.95 15.28 -7.80
CA GLN A 320 -17.64 15.33 -9.24
C GLN A 320 -18.86 15.23 -10.16
N PHE A 321 -20.04 15.58 -9.67
CA PHE A 321 -21.21 15.85 -10.51
C PHE A 321 -21.99 17.04 -9.93
N CYS A 322 -21.38 18.22 -10.02
CA CYS A 322 -22.07 19.50 -9.89
C CYS A 322 -21.26 20.57 -10.63
N CYS A 323 -21.17 20.47 -11.96
CA CYS A 323 -20.51 21.51 -12.78
C CYS A 323 -21.30 21.92 -14.03
N GLU A 324 -22.61 21.68 -14.09
CA GLU A 324 -23.45 22.23 -15.18
C GLU A 324 -24.58 23.17 -14.72
N GLU A 325 -24.85 23.32 -13.42
CA GLU A 325 -25.82 24.33 -12.93
C GLU A 325 -25.22 25.46 -12.05
N ALA A 326 -23.97 25.32 -11.59
CA ALA A 326 -23.30 26.35 -10.80
C ALA A 326 -22.64 27.48 -11.65
N CYS A 327 -22.57 27.34 -12.98
CA CYS A 327 -22.02 28.38 -13.86
C CYS A 327 -23.01 29.52 -14.20
N CYS A 328 -24.29 29.41 -13.84
CA CYS A 328 -25.26 30.49 -14.08
C CYS A 328 -25.62 31.32 -12.83
N ALA A 329 -25.17 30.93 -11.63
CA ALA A 329 -25.57 31.60 -10.37
C ALA A 329 -24.52 32.56 -9.78
N MET A 330 -23.34 32.74 -10.39
CA MET A 330 -22.32 33.71 -9.94
C MET A 330 -22.17 34.96 -10.83
N SER A 331 -23.10 35.19 -11.74
CA SER A 331 -23.05 36.35 -12.66
C SER A 331 -23.85 37.57 -12.16
N SER A 332 -24.51 37.50 -11.00
CA SER A 332 -25.43 38.56 -10.52
C SER A 332 -25.04 39.24 -9.20
N HIS A 333 -23.88 38.91 -8.61
CA HIS A 333 -23.44 39.54 -7.34
C HIS A 333 -22.17 40.42 -7.45
N PHE A 334 -21.69 40.72 -8.66
CA PHE A 334 -20.46 41.52 -8.87
C PHE A 334 -20.70 42.94 -9.39
N HIS A 335 -21.85 43.56 -9.08
CA HIS A 335 -22.13 44.96 -9.44
C HIS A 335 -22.56 45.87 -8.28
N ALA A 336 -22.35 45.48 -7.01
CA ALA A 336 -22.76 46.28 -5.85
C ALA A 336 -21.63 46.66 -4.86
N ALA A 337 -20.36 46.69 -5.29
CA ALA A 337 -19.23 47.04 -4.41
C ALA A 337 -18.16 47.92 -5.09
N LEU A 338 -18.58 48.88 -5.93
CA LEU A 338 -17.68 49.90 -6.52
C LEU A 338 -18.24 51.33 -6.39
N GLU A 339 -18.96 51.61 -5.31
CA GLU A 339 -19.24 52.99 -4.87
C GLU A 339 -18.93 53.12 -3.37
N ALA A 340 -17.68 53.46 -3.04
CA ALA A 340 -17.30 54.26 -1.87
C ALA A 340 -15.78 54.19 -1.68
N CYS A 341 -15.02 54.86 -2.55
CA CYS A 341 -13.66 55.30 -2.20
C CYS A 341 -13.21 56.41 -3.16
N SER A 342 -13.33 57.66 -2.71
CA SER A 342 -12.45 58.75 -3.12
C SER A 342 -12.31 59.75 -1.97
N PRO A 343 -11.17 60.46 -1.88
CA PRO A 343 -10.50 60.74 -0.61
C PRO A 343 -10.67 62.20 -0.15
N GLY A 344 -10.55 62.44 1.17
CA GLY A 344 -10.52 63.79 1.71
C GLY A 344 -10.09 63.86 3.17
N ASN A 345 -8.93 64.49 3.39
CA ASN A 345 -8.39 64.99 4.67
C ASN A 345 -9.45 65.57 5.62
N SER A 346 -9.29 65.36 6.93
CA SER A 346 -8.91 66.44 7.86
C SER A 346 -8.89 66.01 9.33
N LEU A 347 -8.04 66.74 10.06
CA LEU A 347 -7.62 66.67 11.45
C LEU A 347 -8.74 66.89 12.48
N SER A 348 -8.63 66.19 13.62
CA SER A 348 -8.77 66.63 15.03
C SER A 348 -9.16 65.40 15.85
N GLY A 349 -8.42 64.91 16.84
CA GLY A 349 -7.84 65.63 17.96
C GLY A 349 -8.79 65.51 19.15
N THR A 350 -8.57 64.54 20.06
CA THR A 350 -8.71 64.70 21.51
C THR A 350 -8.18 63.47 22.25
N SER A 351 -7.43 63.79 23.29
CA SER A 351 -6.73 62.99 24.30
C SER A 351 -7.61 62.18 25.25
N SER A 352 -7.07 61.07 25.77
CA SER A 352 -6.91 60.86 27.22
C SER A 352 -5.99 59.67 27.57
N SER A 353 -4.94 59.99 28.36
CA SER A 353 -4.25 59.24 29.43
C SER A 353 -4.40 57.70 29.49
N GLY A 354 -3.35 56.88 29.53
CA GLY A 354 -2.18 56.89 30.43
C GLY A 354 -2.15 55.49 31.09
N ASN A 355 -1.09 54.70 31.11
CA ASN A 355 0.02 54.81 32.06
C ASN A 355 0.96 53.60 31.85
N HIS A 356 2.27 53.82 31.62
CA HIS A 356 3.35 52.97 32.15
C HIS A 356 4.71 53.67 31.97
N GLY A 357 5.47 53.71 33.07
CA GLY A 357 6.72 54.44 33.23
C GLY A 357 7.97 53.79 32.62
N PRO A 358 9.14 54.45 32.76
CA PRO A 358 10.22 54.38 31.79
C PRO A 358 11.48 53.66 32.30
N VAL A 359 12.29 53.11 31.37
CA VAL A 359 13.73 52.94 31.57
C VAL A 359 14.47 53.43 30.32
N ARG A 360 15.33 54.44 30.52
CA ARG A 360 16.37 54.96 29.59
C ARG A 360 17.67 54.18 29.82
N GLY A 361 18.62 54.00 28.89
CA GLY A 361 18.73 54.46 27.51
C GLY A 361 20.12 54.19 26.89
N ARG A 362 20.23 54.64 25.62
CA ARG A 362 21.42 55.05 24.82
C ARG A 362 22.47 53.97 24.46
N SER A 363 22.74 53.63 23.19
CA SER A 363 23.30 54.40 22.03
C SER A 363 24.66 53.76 21.68
N ALA A 364 25.13 53.43 20.46
CA ALA A 364 24.82 53.80 19.07
C ALA A 364 25.41 52.78 18.05
N ALA A 365 24.82 52.79 16.83
CA ALA A 365 25.40 52.68 15.46
C ALA A 365 26.20 51.41 15.05
N ALA A 366 26.09 50.82 13.85
CA ALA A 366 25.43 51.14 12.58
C ALA A 366 25.32 49.89 11.68
N GLY A 367 24.36 49.88 10.74
CA GLY A 367 24.53 49.25 9.41
C GLY A 367 23.66 48.03 9.06
N VAL A 368 22.37 48.21 8.79
CA VAL A 368 21.57 47.25 7.99
C VAL A 368 20.77 48.05 6.94
N GLY A 369 21.00 47.74 5.66
CA GLY A 369 20.33 48.38 4.52
C GLY A 369 18.88 47.89 4.33
N PRO A 370 18.02 48.66 3.63
CA PRO A 370 16.61 48.37 3.52
C PRO A 370 16.30 47.29 2.47
N VAL A 371 15.34 46.45 2.86
CA VAL A 371 14.61 45.45 2.10
C VAL A 371 13.84 46.13 0.94
N ALA A 372 13.99 45.60 -0.26
CA ALA A 372 13.25 46.04 -1.46
C ALA A 372 11.84 45.39 -1.52
N PRO A 373 10.82 46.10 -2.02
CA PRO A 373 9.45 45.60 -2.11
C PRO A 373 9.18 44.77 -3.38
N CYS A 374 8.21 43.87 -3.22
CA CYS A 374 7.56 43.03 -4.23
C CYS A 374 6.84 43.86 -5.31
N PRO A 375 6.91 43.51 -6.62
CA PRO A 375 6.02 44.08 -7.63
C PRO A 375 4.81 43.16 -7.88
N GLU A 376 3.62 43.68 -7.60
CA GLU A 376 2.33 43.09 -7.97
C GLU A 376 1.87 43.50 -9.39
N LEU A 377 1.30 42.51 -10.09
CA LEU A 377 0.08 42.56 -10.92
C LEU A 377 0.06 43.45 -12.18
N GLY A 378 0.50 42.85 -13.30
CA GLY A 378 0.11 43.22 -14.66
C GLY A 378 -0.92 42.23 -15.23
N ALA A 379 -2.02 42.77 -15.75
CA ALA A 379 -3.24 42.07 -16.19
C ALA A 379 -3.05 40.91 -17.18
N CYS A 380 -3.59 39.74 -16.84
CA CYS A 380 -3.84 38.63 -17.76
C CYS A 380 -5.15 38.87 -18.53
N SER A 381 -5.07 39.15 -19.83
CA SER A 381 -6.23 39.14 -20.72
C SER A 381 -6.61 37.70 -21.07
N PHE A 382 -7.73 37.19 -20.53
CA PHE A 382 -8.34 35.95 -21.02
C PHE A 382 -9.11 36.23 -22.31
N ARG A 383 -8.57 35.83 -23.47
CA ARG A 383 -9.35 35.67 -24.71
C ARG A 383 -9.86 34.24 -24.79
N ALA A 384 -11.18 34.08 -24.87
CA ALA A 384 -11.85 32.81 -25.10
C ALA A 384 -11.35 32.14 -26.39
N VAL A 385 -10.81 30.92 -26.27
CA VAL A 385 -10.43 30.08 -27.41
C VAL A 385 -11.63 29.21 -27.77
N THR A 386 -12.36 29.57 -28.83
CA THR A 386 -13.43 28.75 -29.41
C THR A 386 -12.88 27.51 -30.11
N ARG A 387 -13.65 26.40 -30.07
CA ARG A 387 -13.39 25.04 -30.64
C ARG A 387 -12.79 24.95 -32.06
N SER A 388 -12.78 26.02 -32.84
CA SER A 388 -12.20 26.05 -34.20
C SER A 388 -10.66 25.94 -34.21
N ARG A 389 -9.95 26.43 -33.19
CA ARG A 389 -8.47 26.46 -33.17
C ARG A 389 -7.77 25.16 -32.73
N MET A 390 -8.45 24.25 -32.04
CA MET A 390 -7.89 22.93 -31.70
C MET A 390 -7.69 22.04 -32.94
N SER A 391 -8.53 22.21 -33.97
CA SER A 391 -8.42 21.44 -35.22
C SER A 391 -7.23 21.86 -36.10
N ALA A 392 -6.67 23.06 -35.90
CA ALA A 392 -5.48 23.54 -36.61
C ALA A 392 -4.18 23.07 -35.93
N ILE A 393 -4.16 22.99 -34.59
CA ILE A 393 -3.00 22.49 -33.83
C ILE A 393 -2.85 20.97 -34.04
N TRP A 394 -3.96 20.23 -34.10
CA TRP A 394 -3.93 18.78 -34.35
C TRP A 394 -3.45 18.42 -35.78
N ARG A 395 -3.83 19.23 -36.79
CA ARG A 395 -3.35 19.06 -38.18
C ARG A 395 -1.87 19.43 -38.36
N SER A 396 -1.35 20.35 -37.55
CA SER A 396 0.07 20.74 -37.59
C SER A 396 0.97 19.65 -36.99
N SER A 397 0.52 18.97 -35.93
CA SER A 397 1.29 17.89 -35.28
C SER A 397 1.25 16.58 -36.07
N ALA A 398 0.17 16.29 -36.79
CA ALA A 398 0.08 15.11 -37.67
C ALA A 398 0.98 15.23 -38.92
N ALA A 399 1.18 16.44 -39.44
CA ALA A 399 2.13 16.69 -40.54
C ALA A 399 3.60 16.54 -40.11
N ALA A 400 3.93 16.94 -38.87
CA ALA A 400 5.27 16.75 -38.30
C ALA A 400 5.62 15.27 -38.05
N PHE A 401 4.63 14.44 -37.66
CA PHE A 401 4.82 13.00 -37.45
C PHE A 401 4.92 12.20 -38.78
N SER A 402 4.31 12.68 -39.87
CA SER A 402 4.45 12.07 -41.20
C SER A 402 5.77 12.46 -41.90
N ALA A 403 6.36 13.61 -41.56
CA ALA A 403 7.68 14.01 -42.04
C ALA A 403 8.82 13.24 -41.35
N ALA A 404 8.70 12.98 -40.04
CA ALA A 404 9.71 12.23 -39.28
C ALA A 404 9.77 10.73 -39.64
N SER A 405 8.66 10.13 -40.08
CA SER A 405 8.60 8.73 -40.52
C SER A 405 9.09 8.50 -41.95
N ARG A 406 9.21 9.54 -42.79
CA ARG A 406 9.81 9.46 -44.14
C ARG A 406 11.31 9.74 -44.16
N SER A 407 11.87 10.35 -43.12
CA SER A 407 13.32 10.53 -42.93
C SER A 407 14.03 9.30 -42.34
N TRP A 408 13.30 8.28 -41.88
CA TRP A 408 13.86 7.02 -41.37
C TRP A 408 13.89 5.87 -42.40
N SER A 409 13.28 6.03 -43.59
CA SER A 409 13.32 5.02 -44.66
C SER A 409 14.41 5.28 -45.72
N TRP A 410 15.37 6.17 -45.45
CA TRP A 410 16.46 6.55 -46.37
C TRP A 410 17.88 6.39 -45.76
N MET A 411 18.00 5.62 -44.67
CA MET A 411 19.29 5.32 -44.01
C MET A 411 19.51 3.80 -43.75
N SER A 412 18.93 2.93 -44.58
CA SER A 412 19.12 1.47 -44.48
C SER A 412 19.35 0.75 -45.81
N SER A 413 19.73 1.46 -46.87
CA SER A 413 20.21 0.88 -48.13
C SER A 413 21.60 1.41 -48.48
N GLY A 414 22.63 0.90 -47.79
CA GLY A 414 24.03 1.09 -48.13
C GLY A 414 24.63 -0.25 -48.55
N THR A 415 24.70 -0.46 -49.85
CA THR A 415 25.44 -1.54 -50.52
C THR A 415 26.95 -1.39 -50.26
N SER A 416 27.60 -2.46 -49.84
CA SER A 416 29.07 -2.59 -49.87
C SER A 416 29.57 -2.70 -51.32
N PRO A 417 30.71 -2.09 -51.66
CA PRO A 417 31.53 -2.55 -52.78
C PRO A 417 32.88 -3.09 -52.32
N GLU A 418 33.42 -4.02 -53.11
CA GLU A 418 34.85 -4.31 -53.23
C GLU A 418 35.68 -3.06 -53.59
#